data_AF-A0AAF0J2G3-F1
#
_entry.id   AF-A0AAF0J2G3-F1
#
_cell.length_a   1.000
_cell.length_b   1.000
_cell.length_c   1.000
_cell.angle_alpha   90.00
_cell.angle_beta   90.00
_cell.angle_gamma   90.00
#
_symmetry.space_group_name_H-M   'P 1'
#
loop_
_entity.id
_entity.type
_entity.pdbx_description
1 polymer ?
#
loop_
_entity_poly.entity_id
_entity_poly.type
_entity_poly.pdbx_seq_one_letter_code
_entity_poly.pdbx_strand_id
1 'polypeptide(L)'
;MAGRRTLASVVARLETGVGAQRLPPSITGLTIRAPSRFNEKRQWALLRQELPRLVYANPTLTIDMEPSDQGSWVIHYGMQTC
;
A
#
# COMPACT_ATOMS: atom_id res chain seq x y z
N MET A 1 3.63 14.79 23.30
CA MET A 1 4.79 15.24 22.52
C MET A 1 4.83 14.47 21.20
N ALA A 2 4.53 15.11 20.07
CA ALA A 2 4.71 14.48 18.76
C ALA A 2 6.18 14.59 18.36
N GLY A 3 6.94 13.50 18.46
CA GLY A 3 8.36 13.48 18.10
C GLY A 3 8.56 13.88 16.64
N ARG A 4 9.43 14.87 16.40
CA ARG A 4 9.77 15.38 15.07
C ARG A 4 10.46 14.24 14.31
N ARG A 5 9.75 13.62 13.35
CA ARG A 5 10.32 12.56 12.50
C ARG A 5 11.34 13.21 11.56
N THR A 6 12.56 12.71 11.56
CA THR A 6 13.56 13.10 10.56
C THR A 6 13.23 12.39 9.25
N LEU A 7 13.53 13.01 8.10
CA LEU A 7 13.34 12.38 6.79
C LEU A 7 14.04 11.01 6.71
N ALA A 8 15.27 10.91 7.25
CA ALA A 8 16.01 9.66 7.33
C ALA A 8 15.25 8.56 8.08
N SER A 9 14.60 8.88 9.21
CA SER A 9 13.78 7.91 9.94
C SER A 9 12.50 7.49 9.21
N VAL A 10 11.96 8.37 8.34
CA VAL A 10 10.80 8.04 7.51
C VAL A 10 11.21 7.08 6.40
N VAL A 11 12.30 7.38 5.70
CA VAL A 11 12.84 6.52 4.63
C VAL A 11 13.20 5.14 5.17
N ALA A 12 13.94 5.07 6.29
CA ALA A 12 14.28 3.79 6.91
C ALA A 12 13.05 2.94 7.28
N ARG A 13 11.91 3.57 7.63
CA ARG A 13 10.64 2.86 7.88
C ARG A 13 9.93 2.41 6.61
N LEU A 14 10.14 3.09 5.49
CA LEU A 14 9.56 2.70 4.20
C LEU A 14 10.30 1.50 3.60
N GLU A 15 11.59 1.38 3.87
CA GLU A 15 12.47 0.31 3.37
C GLU A 15 12.43 -0.97 4.20
N THR A 16 11.74 -0.97 5.35
CA THR A 16 11.72 -2.09 6.29
C THR A 16 10.30 -2.59 6.56
N GLY A 17 10.11 -3.92 6.54
CA GLY A 17 8.84 -4.59 6.83
C GLY A 17 8.26 -5.36 5.65
N VAL A 18 7.08 -5.94 5.84
CA VAL A 18 6.44 -6.83 4.84
C VAL A 18 6.03 -6.05 3.59
N GLY A 19 5.53 -4.83 3.74
CA GLY A 19 5.16 -3.98 2.60
C GLY A 19 6.34 -3.49 1.76
N ALA A 20 7.59 -3.62 2.21
CA ALA A 20 8.77 -3.13 1.45
C ALA A 20 9.20 -4.07 0.31
N GLN A 21 8.41 -5.11 0.03
CA GLN A 21 8.72 -6.09 -1.01
C GLN A 21 8.43 -5.54 -2.41
N ARG A 22 9.32 -5.85 -3.36
CA ARG A 22 9.08 -5.60 -4.77
C ARG A 22 8.11 -6.65 -5.32
N LEU A 23 7.11 -6.17 -6.04
CA LEU A 23 6.13 -7.00 -6.72
C LEU A 23 6.68 -7.50 -8.06
N PRO A 24 6.19 -8.64 -8.57
CA PRO A 24 6.47 -9.08 -9.92
C PRO A 24 6.06 -8.00 -10.94
N PRO A 25 6.80 -7.82 -12.06
CA PRO A 25 6.47 -6.84 -13.09
C PRO A 25 5.10 -7.05 -13.75
N SER A 26 4.52 -8.24 -13.63
CA SER A 26 3.17 -8.52 -14.10
C SER A 26 2.08 -7.80 -13.29
N ILE A 27 2.36 -7.37 -12.06
CA ILE A 27 1.41 -6.60 -11.25
C ILE A 27 1.60 -5.13 -11.58
N THR A 28 0.60 -4.53 -12.21
CA THR A 28 0.65 -3.14 -12.69
C THR A 28 -0.14 -2.19 -11.80
N GLY A 29 -1.12 -2.70 -11.05
CA GLY A 29 -1.92 -1.85 -10.18
C GLY A 29 -2.66 -2.58 -9.06
N LEU A 30 -3.17 -1.79 -8.13
CA LEU A 30 -4.03 -2.22 -7.03
C LEU A 30 -5.22 -1.27 -6.90
N THR A 31 -6.44 -1.80 -6.87
CA THR A 31 -7.60 -1.03 -6.42
C THR A 31 -8.00 -1.48 -5.02
N ILE A 32 -8.00 -0.53 -4.09
CA ILE A 32 -8.36 -0.75 -2.70
C ILE A 32 -9.77 -0.22 -2.51
N ARG A 33 -10.71 -1.14 -2.35
CA ARG A 33 -12.07 -0.79 -1.95
C ARG A 33 -12.11 -0.74 -0.44
N ALA A 34 -12.17 0.45 0.12
CA ALA A 34 -12.08 0.67 1.56
C ALA A 34 -13.42 1.12 2.15
N PRO A 35 -13.81 0.62 3.33
CA PRO A 35 -14.97 1.15 4.04
C PRO A 35 -14.72 2.61 4.44
N SER A 36 -15.79 3.40 4.38
CA SER A 36 -15.80 4.79 4.84
C SER A 36 -15.40 4.92 6.33
N ARG A 37 -15.57 3.83 7.09
CA ARG A 37 -15.10 3.69 8.47
C ARG A 37 -14.42 2.35 8.65
N PHE A 38 -13.16 2.37 9.05
CA PHE A 38 -12.46 1.16 9.47
C PHE A 38 -12.81 0.87 10.94
N ASN A 39 -13.60 -0.17 11.16
CA ASN A 39 -13.97 -0.61 12.50
C ASN A 39 -12.84 -1.42 13.18
N GLU A 40 -11.85 -1.88 12.43
CA GLU A 40 -10.78 -2.72 12.93
C GLU A 40 -9.40 -2.05 12.88
N LYS A 41 -8.64 -2.14 13.99
CA LYS A 41 -7.25 -1.65 14.08
C LYS A 41 -6.33 -2.27 13.03
N ARG A 42 -6.59 -3.53 12.63
CA ARG A 42 -5.75 -4.25 11.65
C ARG A 42 -5.86 -3.66 10.24
N GLN A 43 -7.08 -3.30 9.82
CA GLN A 43 -7.33 -2.66 8.52
C GLN A 43 -6.65 -1.29 8.45
N TRP A 44 -6.69 -0.54 9.55
CA TRP A 44 -5.95 0.72 9.71
C TRP A 44 -4.43 0.54 9.60
N ALA A 45 -3.88 -0.52 10.18
CA ALA A 45 -2.44 -0.79 10.14
C ALA A 45 -1.95 -1.10 8.73
N LEU A 46 -2.70 -1.92 7.99
CA LEU A 46 -2.37 -2.27 6.60
C LEU A 46 -2.28 -1.02 5.72
N LEU A 47 -3.28 -0.14 5.78
CA LEU A 47 -3.34 1.06 4.93
C LEU A 47 -2.37 2.16 5.33
N ARG A 48 -2.12 2.37 6.63
CA ARG A 48 -1.24 3.45 7.08
C ARG A 48 0.23 3.07 7.19
N GLN A 49 0.53 1.78 7.36
CA GLN A 49 1.91 1.33 7.61
C GLN A 49 2.47 0.55 6.43
N GLU A 50 1.74 -0.43 5.91
CA GLU A 50 2.27 -1.31 4.86
C GLU A 50 2.06 -0.75 3.45
N LEU A 51 0.92 -0.12 3.16
CA LEU A 51 0.66 0.45 1.84
C LEU A 51 1.70 1.50 1.40
N PRO A 52 2.13 2.46 2.25
CA PRO A 52 3.17 3.41 1.86
C PRO A 52 4.51 2.73 1.55
N ARG A 53 4.84 1.64 2.25
CA ARG A 53 6.05 0.84 1.98
C ARG A 53 5.96 0.18 0.61
N LEU A 54 4.79 -0.36 0.28
CA LEU A 54 4.55 -1.03 -0.99
C LEU A 54 4.68 -0.08 -2.17
N VAL A 55 4.10 1.12 -2.07
CA VAL A 55 4.23 2.15 -3.10
C VAL A 55 5.67 2.63 -3.22
N TYR A 56 6.37 2.82 -2.10
CA TYR A 56 7.78 3.22 -2.13
C TYR A 56 8.69 2.17 -2.80
N ALA A 57 8.46 0.89 -2.52
CA ALA A 57 9.21 -0.20 -3.14
C ALA A 57 8.85 -0.43 -4.62
N ASN A 58 7.66 -0.01 -5.06
CA ASN A 58 7.10 -0.25 -6.40
C ASN A 58 6.59 1.07 -7.02
N PRO A 59 7.48 1.98 -7.45
CA PRO A 59 7.09 3.32 -7.88
C PRO A 59 6.24 3.37 -9.16
N THR A 60 6.23 2.29 -9.95
CA THR A 60 5.43 2.16 -11.17
C THR A 60 4.04 1.56 -10.92
N LEU A 61 3.74 1.15 -9.69
CA LEU A 61 2.47 0.57 -9.31
C LEU A 61 1.38 1.64 -9.25
N THR A 62 0.29 1.47 -9.98
CA THR A 62 -0.88 2.35 -9.86
C THR A 62 -1.73 1.93 -8.67
N ILE A 63 -2.15 2.90 -7.85
CA ILE A 63 -3.04 2.63 -6.71
C ILE A 63 -4.26 3.53 -6.78
N ASP A 64 -5.42 2.88 -6.86
CA ASP A 64 -6.73 3.52 -6.79
C ASP A 64 -7.43 3.16 -5.48
N MET A 65 -8.20 4.09 -4.93
CA MET A 65 -8.97 3.86 -3.72
C MET A 65 -10.44 4.24 -3.95
N GLU A 66 -11.32 3.29 -3.70
CA GLU A 66 -12.76 3.44 -3.87
C GLU A 66 -13.48 3.21 -2.54
N PRO A 67 -14.53 3.98 -2.20
CA PRO A 67 -15.36 3.68 -1.04
C PRO A 67 -16.17 2.39 -1.26
N SER A 68 -16.25 1.51 -0.27
CA SER A 68 -17.04 0.26 -0.32
C SER A 68 -17.44 -0.25 1.06
N ASP A 69 -18.70 -0.61 1.25
CA ASP A 69 -19.21 -1.10 2.54
C ASP A 69 -18.64 -2.47 2.96
N GLN A 70 -18.18 -3.28 2.00
CA GLN A 70 -17.70 -4.65 2.28
C GLN A 70 -16.17 -4.75 2.37
N GLY A 71 -15.43 -3.76 1.84
CA GLY A 71 -13.97 -3.75 1.82
C GLY A 71 -13.36 -4.86 0.96
N SER A 72 -12.58 -4.53 -0.08
CA SER A 72 -11.91 -5.54 -0.90
C SER A 72 -10.63 -5.03 -1.55
N TRP A 73 -9.81 -5.96 -2.04
CA TRP A 73 -8.58 -5.68 -2.77
C TRP A 73 -8.68 -6.29 -4.16
N VAL A 74 -8.39 -5.50 -5.18
CA VAL A 74 -8.32 -5.94 -6.58
C VAL A 74 -6.89 -5.75 -7.06
N ILE A 75 -6.30 -6.81 -7.61
CA ILE A 75 -4.94 -6.80 -8.16
C ILE A 75 -5.06 -6.76 -9.68
N HIS A 76 -4.44 -5.77 -10.30
CA HIS A 76 -4.40 -5.61 -11.75
C HIS A 76 -3.11 -6.20 -12.30
N TYR A 77 -3.27 -7.08 -13.28
CA TYR A 77 -2.15 -7.69 -13.98
C TYR A 77 -2.02 -7.08 -15.37
N GLY A 78 -0.81 -6.67 -15.73
CA GLY A 78 -0.47 -6.29 -17.09
C GLY A 78 -0.40 -7.52 -17.99
N MET A 79 -0.86 -7.41 -19.24
CA MET A 79 -0.60 -8.44 -20.24
C MET A 79 0.90 -8.55 -20.45
N GLN A 80 1.48 -9.68 -20.08
CA GLN A 80 2.84 -10.03 -20.51
C GLN A 80 2.75 -10.38 -22.00
N THR A 81 3.19 -9.48 -22.87
CA THR A 81 3.45 -9.82 -24.26
C THR A 81 4.65 -10.77 -24.28
N CYS A 82 4.40 -12.03 -24.67
CA CYS A 82 5.42 -13.05 -24.91
C CYS A 82 6.40 -12.63 -26.00
#